data_AF-R1G3R7-F1
#
_entry.id   AF-R1G3R7-F1
#
_cell.length_a   1.000
_cell.length_b   1.000
_cell.length_c   1.000
_cell.angle_alpha   90.00
_cell.angle_beta   90.00
_cell.angle_gamma   90.00
#
_symmetry.space_group_name_H-M   'P 1'
#
loop_
_entity.id
_entity.type
_entity.pdbx_description
1 polymer ?
#
loop_
_entity_poly.entity_id
_entity_poly.type
_entity_poly.pdbx_seq_one_letter_code
_entity_poly.pdbx_strand_id
1 'polypeptide(L)' 'MYTVTNPATGELVDEIPNAADEEVRAAIARMHRGYGAWRTRPVAERAAVVL' A
#
# COMPACT_ATOMS: atom_id res chain seq x y z
N MET A 1 13.35 9.25 4.62
CA MET A 1 12.44 10.23 4.03
C MET A 1 12.87 10.37 2.59
N TYR A 2 11.93 10.20 1.68
CA TYR A 2 12.15 10.29 0.24
C TYR A 2 11.37 11.47 -0.29
N THR A 3 11.96 12.25 -1.17
CA THR A 3 11.29 13.37 -1.84
C THR A 3 10.88 12.94 -3.25
N VAL A 4 9.67 13.29 -3.65
CA VAL A 4 9.20 13.17 -5.02
C VAL A 4 9.38 14.52 -5.67
N THR A 5 10.22 14.59 -6.70
CA THR A 5 10.52 15.83 -7.41
C THR A 5 10.14 15.67 -8.88
N ASN A 6 9.48 16.67 -9.45
CA ASN A 6 9.15 16.68 -10.87
C ASN A 6 10.45 16.78 -11.69
N PRO A 7 10.78 15.78 -12.53
CA PRO A 7 12.02 15.78 -13.28
C PRO A 7 12.06 16.85 -14.40
N ALA A 8 10.91 17.37 -14.84
CA ALA A 8 10.83 18.37 -15.91
C ALA A 8 10.98 19.81 -15.39
N THR A 9 10.54 20.09 -14.16
CA THR A 9 10.54 21.46 -13.58
C THR A 9 11.49 21.61 -12.38
N GLY A 10 11.91 20.51 -11.77
CA GLY A 10 12.70 20.52 -10.53
C GLY A 10 11.88 20.82 -9.27
N GLU A 11 10.56 20.95 -9.38
CA GLU A 11 9.69 21.29 -8.25
C GLU A 11 9.46 20.09 -7.33
N LEU A 12 9.47 20.34 -6.02
CA LEU A 12 9.08 19.35 -5.01
C LEU A 12 7.58 19.07 -5.13
N VAL A 13 7.22 17.81 -5.31
CA VAL A 13 5.83 17.33 -5.41
C VAL A 13 5.35 16.80 -4.07
N ASP A 14 6.17 15.99 -3.40
CA ASP A 14 5.79 15.35 -2.13
C ASP A 14 7.00 14.92 -1.31
N GLU A 15 6.77 14.68 -0.02
CA GLU A 15 7.75 14.11 0.91
C GLU A 15 7.18 12.89 1.62
N ILE A 16 7.80 11.74 1.39
CA ILE A 16 7.35 10.45 1.91
C ILE A 16 8.23 10.05 3.10
N PRO A 17 7.68 9.94 4.32
CA PRO A 17 8.44 9.45 5.47
C PRO A 17 8.80 7.97 5.28
N ASN A 18 9.90 7.55 5.90
CA ASN A 18 10.22 6.12 5.96
C ASN A 18 9.28 5.46 6.97
N ALA A 19 8.76 4.28 6.62
CA ALA A 19 8.07 3.45 7.60
C ALA A 19 9.06 2.95 8.67
N ALA A 20 8.66 3.00 9.93
CA ALA A 20 9.39 2.39 11.03
C ALA A 20 9.22 0.86 11.02
N ASP A 21 10.16 0.14 11.65
CA ASP A 21 10.12 -1.31 11.76
C ASP A 21 8.81 -1.85 12.35
N GLU A 22 8.24 -1.14 13.33
CA GLU A 22 6.98 -1.52 13.95
C GLU A 22 5.82 -1.41 12.95
N GLU A 23 5.75 -0.32 12.18
CA GLU A 23 4.69 -0.06 11.23
C GLU A 23 4.69 -1.12 10.12
N VAL A 24 5.89 -1.51 9.66
CA VAL A 24 6.07 -2.60 8.69
C VAL A 24 5.57 -3.93 9.28
N ARG A 25 5.94 -4.27 10.52
CA ARG A 25 5.48 -5.50 11.18
C ARG A 25 3.96 -5.49 11.37
N ALA A 26 3.39 -4.36 11.76
CA ALA A 26 1.95 -4.18 11.94
C ALA A 26 1.20 -4.35 10.62
N ALA A 27 1.73 -3.79 9.52
CA ALA A 27 1.17 -3.93 8.18
C ALA A 27 1.15 -5.40 7.73
N ILE A 28 2.27 -6.13 7.91
CA ILE A 28 2.36 -7.57 7.57
C ILE A 28 1.34 -8.37 8.38
N ALA A 29 1.25 -8.14 9.70
CA ALA A 29 0.30 -8.83 10.56
C ALA A 29 -1.15 -8.57 10.14
N ARG A 30 -1.47 -7.32 9.76
CA ARG A 30 -2.80 -6.94 9.24
C ARG A 30 -3.11 -7.67 7.93
N MET A 31 -2.16 -7.72 7.00
CA MET A 31 -2.33 -8.42 5.72
C MET A 31 -2.58 -9.90 5.93
N HIS A 32 -1.80 -10.55 6.81
CA HIS A 32 -1.97 -11.97 7.11
C HIS A 32 -3.39 -12.28 7.63
N ARG A 33 -3.90 -11.48 8.57
CA ARG A 33 -5.27 -11.62 9.10
C ARG A 33 -6.34 -11.44 8.01
N GLY A 34 -6.18 -10.46 7.12
CA GLY A 34 -7.15 -10.18 6.06
C GLY A 34 -7.12 -11.20 4.92
N TYR A 35 -5.96 -11.77 4.61
CA TYR A 35 -5.77 -12.65 3.47
C TYR A 35 -6.65 -13.91 3.51
N GLY A 36 -6.88 -14.46 4.71
CA GLY A 36 -7.70 -15.66 4.89
C GLY A 36 -9.12 -15.50 4.33
N ALA A 37 -9.77 -14.36 4.59
CA ALA A 37 -11.09 -14.08 4.04
C ALA A 37 -11.03 -13.65 2.57
N TRP A 38 -10.01 -12.90 2.17
CA TRP A 38 -9.87 -12.43 0.78
C TRP A 38 -9.67 -13.59 -0.21
N ARG A 39 -8.82 -14.57 0.14
CA ARG A 39 -8.49 -15.70 -0.76
C ARG A 39 -9.68 -16.62 -1.05
N THR A 40 -10.66 -16.67 -0.14
CA THR A 40 -11.86 -17.51 -0.30
C THR A 40 -13.02 -16.80 -0.98
N ARG A 41 -12.93 -15.48 -1.20
CA ARG A 41 -13.98 -14.75 -1.93
C ARG A 41 -14.04 -15.22 -3.38
N PRO A 42 -15.23 -15.43 -3.98
CA PRO A 42 -15.39 -15.71 -5.40
C PRO A 42 -14.70 -14.68 -6.29
N VAL A 43 -14.23 -15.11 -7.46
CA VAL A 43 -13.51 -14.23 -8.40
C VAL A 43 -14.37 -13.07 -8.89
N ALA A 44 -15.68 -13.29 -9.09
CA ALA A 44 -16.62 -12.24 -9.49
C ALA A 44 -16.73 -11.13 -8.43
N GLU A 45 -16.76 -11.49 -7.15
CA GLU A 45 -16.78 -10.52 -6.06
C GLU A 45 -15.47 -9.74 -5.95
N ARG A 46 -14.32 -10.39 -6.16
CA ARG A 46 -13.03 -9.68 -6.19
C ARG A 46 -12.92 -8.76 -7.40
N ALA A 47 -13.43 -9.17 -8.56
CA ALA A 47 -13.47 -8.36 -9.77
C ALA A 47 -14.29 -7.08 -9.54
N ALA A 48 -15.45 -7.17 -8.89
CA ALA A 48 -16.28 -6.02 -8.56
C ALA A 48 -15.63 -4.99 -7.61
N VAL A 49 -14.53 -5.34 -6.93
CA VAL A 49 -13.77 -4.41 -6.06
C VAL A 49 -12.72 -3.62 -6.86
N VAL A 50 -12.19 -4.19 -7.94
CA VAL A 50 -11.08 -3.62 -8.72
C VAL A 50 -11.50 -3.00 -10.05
N LEU A 51 -12.71 -3.32 -10.52
CA LEU A 51 -13.34 -2.79 -11.74
C LEU A 51 -14.29 -1.65 -11.38
#